data_AF-A0A5J9TN02-F1
#
_entry.id   AF-A0A5J9TN02-F1
#
_cell.length_a   1.000
_cell.length_b   1.000
_cell.length_c   1.000
_cell.angle_alpha   90.00
_cell.angle_beta   90.00
_cell.angle_gamma   90.00
#
_symmetry.space_group_name_H-M   'P 1'
#
loop_
_entity.id
_entity.type
_entity.pdbx_description
1 polymer ?
#
loop_
_entity_poly.entity_id
_entity_poly.type
_entity_poly.pdbx_seq_one_letter_code
_entity_poly.pdbx_strand_id
1 'polypeptide(L)'
;MFPTDELRSTYHRSLLMGGHCYGPLDPVSNIIVNTLWYDHTFPIVTTKQVTLEMISTKCLWRVAARSLYSLVSFLCTRYPDLTPDGAMKRLLASGVPSTSVAQAYVAAATAAFHTNPLAQQEFLGSPDALPKLKLASEMMQNGRQLSSGELESISMLLRPVGNSFQQQEPPAPLMIKKWH
;
A
#
# COMPACT_ATOMS: atom_id res chain seq x y z
N MET A 1 -6.33 -8.09 11.06
CA MET A 1 -6.00 -6.72 11.51
C MET A 1 -4.62 -6.72 12.18
N PHE A 2 -3.85 -5.63 12.11
CA PHE A 2 -2.54 -5.57 12.78
C PHE A 2 -2.69 -5.65 14.31
N PRO A 3 -1.77 -6.35 15.00
CA PRO A 3 -1.60 -6.20 16.43
C PRO A 3 -1.07 -4.81 16.80
N THR A 4 -1.60 -4.26 17.90
CA THR A 4 -1.43 -2.85 18.26
C THR A 4 0.03 -2.50 18.55
N ASP A 5 0.79 -3.41 19.15
CA ASP A 5 2.15 -3.16 19.59
C ASP A 5 3.11 -3.12 18.40
N GLU A 6 3.06 -4.12 17.52
CA GLU A 6 3.84 -4.17 16.28
C GLU A 6 3.49 -3.01 15.34
N LEU A 7 2.23 -2.60 15.31
CA LEU A 7 1.82 -1.41 14.55
C LEU A 7 2.51 -0.15 15.08
N ARG A 8 2.70 -0.04 16.39
CA ARG A 8 3.28 1.14 17.05
C ARG A 8 4.79 1.15 17.06
N SER A 9 5.42 -0.01 17.20
CA SER A 9 6.89 -0.14 17.30
C SER A 9 7.56 -0.35 15.95
N THR A 10 6.96 -1.14 15.07
CA THR A 10 7.59 -1.63 13.84
C THR A 10 6.94 -1.03 12.60
N TYR A 11 5.63 -1.20 12.43
CA TYR A 11 4.96 -0.93 11.15
C TYR A 11 4.36 0.47 11.01
N HIS A 12 4.51 1.35 12.00
CA HIS A 12 3.91 2.69 11.95
C HIS A 12 4.38 3.50 10.74
N ARG A 13 5.67 3.44 10.40
CA ARG A 13 6.23 4.15 9.24
C ARG A 13 5.70 3.55 7.94
N SER A 14 5.81 2.24 7.81
CA SER A 14 5.41 1.53 6.59
C SER A 14 3.91 1.63 6.33
N LEU A 15 3.08 1.64 7.38
CA LEU A 15 1.65 1.92 7.27
C LEU A 15 1.39 3.32 6.71
N LEU A 16 2.06 4.34 7.24
CA LEU A 16 1.83 5.72 6.83
C LEU A 16 2.34 6.03 5.42
N MET A 17 3.41 5.35 5.00
CA MET A 17 4.08 5.62 3.73
C MET A 17 3.62 4.70 2.59
N GLY A 18 3.21 3.47 2.90
CA GLY A 18 2.85 2.45 1.92
C GLY A 18 1.55 1.69 2.21
N GLY A 19 0.94 1.83 3.39
CA GLY A 19 -0.27 1.11 3.79
C GLY A 19 -1.55 1.59 3.11
N HIS A 20 -1.63 1.47 1.79
CA HIS A 20 -2.76 1.90 0.96
C HIS A 20 -3.71 0.75 0.66
N CYS A 21 -4.99 1.04 0.41
CA CYS A 21 -6.01 0.02 0.19
C CYS A 21 -6.17 -0.46 -1.27
N TYR A 22 -5.33 0.01 -2.21
CA TYR A 22 -5.38 -0.45 -3.60
C TYR A 22 -4.64 -1.79 -3.77
N GLY A 23 -5.13 -2.61 -4.69
CA GLY A 23 -4.62 -3.97 -4.93
C GLY A 23 -5.75 -4.95 -5.21
N PRO A 24 -5.44 -6.23 -5.48
CA PRO A 24 -6.43 -7.23 -5.85
C PRO A 24 -7.21 -7.82 -4.67
N LEU A 25 -6.83 -7.51 -3.42
CA LEU A 25 -7.52 -8.00 -2.21
C LEU A 25 -8.62 -7.02 -1.76
N ASP A 26 -9.33 -7.38 -0.69
CA ASP A 26 -10.22 -6.43 -0.02
C ASP A 26 -9.42 -5.25 0.57
N PRO A 27 -10.05 -4.09 0.84
CA PRO A 27 -9.35 -2.90 1.30
C PRO A 27 -8.49 -3.09 2.55
N VAL A 28 -8.92 -3.92 3.50
CA VAL A 28 -8.18 -4.15 4.75
C VAL A 28 -6.96 -5.01 4.48
N SER A 29 -7.12 -6.08 3.72
CA SER A 29 -6.02 -6.96 3.31
C SER A 29 -4.97 -6.23 2.47
N ASN A 30 -5.39 -5.35 1.55
CA ASN A 30 -4.46 -4.51 0.78
C ASN A 30 -3.64 -3.57 1.68
N ILE A 31 -4.26 -2.96 2.71
CA ILE A 31 -3.52 -2.11 3.67
C ILE A 31 -2.44 -2.93 4.39
N ILE A 32 -2.77 -4.15 4.83
CA ILE A 32 -1.83 -5.03 5.55
C ILE A 32 -0.67 -5.43 4.64
N VAL A 33 -0.98 -5.96 3.45
CA VAL A 33 0.02 -6.42 2.49
C VAL A 33 0.93 -5.27 2.05
N ASN A 34 0.37 -4.13 1.66
CA ASN A 34 1.18 -3.00 1.18
C ASN A 34 2.05 -2.41 2.29
N THR A 35 1.58 -2.44 3.55
CA THR A 35 2.39 -2.07 4.72
C THR A 35 3.58 -3.02 4.89
N LEU A 36 3.35 -4.33 4.89
CA LEU A 36 4.41 -5.34 5.09
C LEU A 36 5.43 -5.33 3.94
N TRP A 37 4.95 -5.22 2.71
CA TRP A 37 5.81 -5.09 1.55
C TRP A 37 6.68 -3.82 1.63
N TYR A 38 6.09 -2.66 1.93
CA TYR A 38 6.83 -1.40 2.04
C TYR A 38 7.92 -1.47 3.12
N ASP A 39 7.58 -2.06 4.26
CA ASP A 39 8.52 -2.26 5.37
C ASP A 39 9.77 -3.03 4.94
N HIS A 40 9.55 -4.12 4.21
CA HIS A 40 10.62 -4.98 3.72
C HIS A 40 11.44 -4.34 2.60
N THR A 41 10.77 -3.68 1.65
CA THR A 41 11.40 -3.10 0.45
C THR A 41 12.17 -1.81 0.76
N PHE A 42 11.72 -1.04 1.75
CA PHE A 42 12.32 0.25 2.13
C PHE A 42 12.68 0.28 3.62
N PRO A 43 13.61 -0.59 4.08
CA PRO A 43 13.94 -0.72 5.50
C PRO A 43 14.60 0.56 6.03
N ILE A 44 14.35 0.86 7.31
CA ILE A 44 15.01 1.97 8.00
C ILE A 44 16.47 1.56 8.30
N VAL A 45 17.43 2.35 7.81
CA VAL A 45 18.88 2.11 8.06
C VAL A 45 19.31 2.61 9.46
N THR A 46 18.47 3.36 10.16
CA THR A 46 18.78 3.92 11.48
C THR A 46 18.43 2.97 12.61
N THR A 47 19.29 2.87 13.63
CA THR A 47 19.11 2.00 14.82
C THR A 47 18.16 2.54 15.88
N LYS A 48 17.64 3.77 15.74
CA LYS A 48 16.67 4.34 16.69
C LYS A 48 15.25 3.96 16.28
N GLN A 49 14.77 2.83 16.77
CA GLN A 49 13.35 2.49 16.73
C GLN A 49 12.57 3.44 17.64
N VAL A 50 11.69 4.24 17.04
CA VAL A 50 10.74 5.08 17.78
C VAL A 50 9.46 4.28 17.93
N THR A 51 9.10 3.93 19.16
CA THR A 51 7.77 3.38 19.43
C THR A 51 6.79 4.53 19.59
N LEU A 52 5.73 4.56 18.79
CA LEU A 52 4.70 5.59 18.90
C LEU A 52 3.73 5.26 20.04
N GLU A 53 3.30 6.30 20.77
CA GLU A 53 2.19 6.15 21.71
C GLU A 53 0.83 6.04 21.01
N MET A 54 0.66 6.76 19.91
CA MET A 54 -0.56 6.73 19.11
C MET A 54 -0.25 7.23 17.71
N ILE A 55 -0.92 6.64 16.71
CA ILE A 55 -0.94 7.20 15.35
C ILE A 55 -2.02 8.28 15.34
N SER A 56 -1.64 9.53 15.04
CA SER A 56 -2.61 10.64 15.08
C SER A 56 -3.78 10.42 14.12
N THR A 57 -4.96 10.87 14.51
CA THR A 57 -6.18 10.83 13.66
C THR A 57 -5.97 11.54 12.32
N LYS A 58 -5.16 12.61 12.30
CA LYS A 58 -4.77 13.31 11.06
C LYS A 58 -3.96 12.41 10.13
N CYS A 59 -3.06 11.58 10.65
CA CYS A 59 -2.30 10.62 9.85
C CYS A 59 -3.22 9.53 9.27
N LEU A 60 -4.13 8.99 10.09
CA LEU A 60 -5.11 8.01 9.64
C LEU A 60 -6.02 8.56 8.54
N TRP A 61 -6.49 9.80 8.69
CA TRP A 61 -7.28 10.49 7.66
C TRP A 61 -6.52 10.65 6.34
N ARG A 62 -5.21 10.96 6.38
CA ARG A 62 -4.39 11.03 5.16
C ARG A 62 -4.30 9.68 4.47
N VAL A 63 -4.09 8.60 5.23
CA VAL A 63 -4.04 7.23 4.68
C VAL A 63 -5.38 6.85 4.04
N ALA A 64 -6.50 7.15 4.71
CA ALA A 64 -7.84 6.90 4.19
C ALA A 64 -8.14 7.71 2.91
N ALA A 65 -7.82 9.01 2.90
CA ALA A 65 -8.01 9.86 1.73
C ALA A 65 -7.16 9.41 0.54
N ARG A 66 -5.87 9.10 0.76
CA ARG A 66 -4.96 8.60 -0.28
C ARG A 66 -5.41 7.25 -0.83
N SER A 67 -5.92 6.39 0.04
CA SER A 67 -6.54 5.11 -0.34
C SER A 67 -7.76 5.32 -1.24
N LEU A 68 -8.66 6.24 -0.90
CA LEU A 68 -9.79 6.59 -1.75
C LEU A 68 -9.35 7.14 -3.12
N TYR A 69 -8.47 8.15 -3.15
CA TYR A 69 -7.99 8.74 -4.39
C TYR A 69 -7.27 7.73 -5.28
N SER A 70 -6.53 6.80 -4.68
CA SER A 70 -5.85 5.73 -5.43
C SER A 70 -6.82 4.77 -6.09
N LEU A 71 -7.92 4.40 -5.43
CA LEU A 71 -8.96 3.56 -6.02
C LEU A 71 -9.69 4.29 -7.14
N VAL A 72 -10.03 5.56 -6.96
CA VAL A 72 -10.66 6.37 -8.01
C VAL A 72 -9.73 6.48 -9.22
N SER A 73 -8.45 6.81 -9.00
CA SER A 73 -7.43 6.89 -10.05
C SER A 73 -7.21 5.55 -10.78
N PHE A 74 -7.14 4.46 -10.01
CA PHE A 74 -7.07 3.10 -10.53
C PHE A 74 -8.23 2.84 -11.49
N LEU A 75 -9.46 3.06 -11.04
CA LEU A 75 -10.66 2.81 -11.82
C LEU A 75 -10.71 3.68 -13.08
N CYS A 76 -10.43 4.98 -13.00
CA CYS A 76 -10.41 5.85 -14.18
C CYS A 76 -9.33 5.46 -15.20
N THR A 77 -8.18 4.96 -14.75
CA THR A 77 -7.12 4.47 -15.64
C THR A 77 -7.48 3.13 -16.27
N ARG A 78 -8.10 2.25 -15.47
CA ARG A 78 -8.52 0.91 -15.85
C ARG A 78 -9.75 0.93 -16.79
N TYR A 79 -10.56 1.97 -16.69
CA TYR A 79 -11.81 2.19 -17.43
C TYR A 79 -11.80 3.63 -17.98
N PRO A 80 -11.25 3.88 -19.18
CA PRO A 80 -11.09 5.24 -19.73
C PRO A 80 -12.40 6.02 -19.86
N ASP A 81 -13.52 5.32 -20.08
CA ASP A 81 -14.86 5.92 -20.15
C ASP A 81 -15.44 6.31 -18.78
N LEU A 82 -14.72 5.98 -17.69
CA LEU A 82 -15.17 6.20 -16.34
C LEU A 82 -14.63 7.52 -15.79
N THR A 83 -15.52 8.50 -15.60
CA THR A 83 -15.20 9.73 -14.90
C THR A 83 -14.93 9.49 -13.42
N PRO A 84 -14.22 10.39 -12.70
CA PRO A 84 -14.00 10.26 -11.25
C PRO A 84 -15.30 10.09 -10.45
N ASP A 85 -16.35 10.83 -10.80
CA ASP A 85 -17.67 10.69 -10.17
C ASP A 85 -18.30 9.32 -10.47
N GLY A 86 -18.12 8.83 -11.70
CA GLY A 86 -18.52 7.48 -12.09
C GLY A 86 -17.75 6.41 -11.30
N ALA A 87 -16.45 6.59 -11.11
CA ALA A 87 -15.62 5.70 -10.31
C ALA A 87 -16.04 5.71 -8.84
N MET A 88 -16.33 6.87 -8.26
CA MET A 88 -16.85 7.00 -6.91
C MET A 88 -18.21 6.29 -6.76
N LYS A 89 -19.14 6.52 -7.69
CA LYS A 89 -20.43 5.79 -7.72
C LYS A 89 -20.24 4.28 -7.87
N ARG A 90 -19.23 3.82 -8.60
CA ARG A 90 -18.92 2.39 -8.75
C ARG A 90 -18.24 1.78 -7.55
N LEU A 91 -17.39 2.50 -6.84
CA LEU A 91 -16.88 2.08 -5.53
C LEU A 91 -18.04 1.88 -4.54
N LEU A 92 -19.09 2.68 -4.68
CA LEU A 92 -20.33 2.54 -3.91
C LEU A 92 -21.29 1.47 -4.45
N ALA A 93 -21.15 1.01 -5.70
CA ALA A 93 -22.13 0.15 -6.40
C ALA A 93 -21.59 -1.20 -6.92
N SER A 94 -20.31 -1.54 -6.68
CA SER A 94 -19.64 -2.81 -7.04
C SER A 94 -19.79 -3.30 -8.50
N GLY A 95 -18.85 -2.89 -9.37
CA GLY A 95 -18.25 -3.72 -10.45
C GLY A 95 -18.58 -3.41 -11.92
N VAL A 96 -17.57 -3.27 -12.82
CA VAL A 96 -17.60 -3.51 -14.31
C VAL A 96 -16.13 -3.52 -14.93
N PRO A 97 -15.86 -3.86 -16.25
CA PRO A 97 -14.60 -4.45 -16.82
C PRO A 97 -13.85 -3.58 -17.91
N SER A 98 -12.66 -4.01 -18.39
CA SER A 98 -11.31 -3.44 -18.04
C SER A 98 -10.24 -3.39 -19.19
N THR A 99 -9.43 -2.30 -19.37
CA THR A 99 -8.08 -2.15 -20.08
C THR A 99 -6.84 -3.01 -19.58
N SER A 100 -5.60 -2.50 -19.41
CA SER A 100 -4.46 -3.26 -18.81
C SER A 100 -4.26 -3.00 -17.29
N VAL A 101 -3.98 -4.05 -16.51
CA VAL A 101 -3.88 -4.00 -15.02
C VAL A 101 -2.65 -3.21 -14.54
N ALA A 102 -1.53 -3.28 -15.26
CA ALA A 102 -0.27 -2.65 -14.86
C ALA A 102 -0.35 -1.12 -14.82
N GLN A 103 -0.90 -0.48 -15.87
CA GLN A 103 -1.06 0.97 -15.93
C GLN A 103 -1.95 1.49 -14.80
N ALA A 104 -3.00 0.75 -14.45
CA ALA A 104 -3.89 1.11 -13.37
C ALA A 104 -3.17 1.08 -12.00
N TYR A 105 -2.26 0.14 -11.76
CA TYR A 105 -1.46 0.12 -10.53
C TYR A 105 -0.49 1.30 -10.42
N VAL A 106 0.18 1.71 -11.51
CA VAL A 106 1.05 2.92 -11.49
C VAL A 106 0.23 4.16 -11.15
N ALA A 107 -0.93 4.33 -11.79
CA ALA A 107 -1.83 5.46 -11.55
C ALA A 107 -2.37 5.48 -10.11
N ALA A 108 -2.71 4.32 -9.57
CA ALA A 108 -3.15 4.17 -8.17
C ALA A 108 -2.04 4.57 -7.20
N ALA A 109 -0.83 4.04 -7.38
CA ALA A 109 0.31 4.32 -6.50
C ALA A 109 0.72 5.81 -6.58
N THR A 110 0.65 6.41 -7.76
CA THR A 110 0.92 7.85 -7.95
C THR A 110 -0.13 8.71 -7.24
N ALA A 111 -1.42 8.40 -7.39
CA ALA A 111 -2.50 9.12 -6.71
C ALA A 111 -2.51 8.91 -5.19
N ALA A 112 -2.01 7.77 -4.73
CA ALA A 112 -1.71 7.51 -3.32
C ALA A 112 -0.45 8.23 -2.83
N PHE A 113 0.25 9.01 -3.67
CA PHE A 113 1.56 9.61 -3.39
C PHE A 113 2.59 8.62 -2.83
N HIS A 114 2.57 7.38 -3.33
CA HIS A 114 3.51 6.33 -2.95
C HIS A 114 4.95 6.79 -3.27
N THR A 115 5.92 6.49 -2.41
CA THR A 115 7.31 6.96 -2.57
C THR A 115 7.97 6.47 -3.86
N ASN A 116 7.61 5.25 -4.31
CA ASN A 116 8.10 4.68 -5.56
C ASN A 116 6.95 3.94 -6.28
N PRO A 117 6.16 4.62 -7.13
CA PRO A 117 5.01 4.02 -7.80
C PRO A 117 5.35 2.87 -8.76
N LEU A 118 6.54 2.89 -9.37
CA LEU A 118 6.97 1.87 -10.33
C LEU A 118 7.35 0.57 -9.62
N ALA A 119 8.10 0.65 -8.52
CA ALA A 119 8.42 -0.53 -7.69
C ALA A 119 7.15 -1.23 -7.17
N GLN A 120 6.13 -0.44 -6.79
CA GLN A 120 4.85 -0.98 -6.37
C GLN A 120 4.12 -1.71 -7.51
N GLN A 121 4.14 -1.14 -8.73
CA GLN A 121 3.54 -1.81 -9.88
C GLN A 121 4.29 -3.09 -10.24
N GLU A 122 5.61 -3.12 -10.14
CA GLU A 122 6.40 -4.34 -10.35
C GLU A 122 5.99 -5.44 -9.37
N PHE A 123 5.82 -5.09 -8.09
CA PHE A 123 5.30 -6.01 -7.08
C PHE A 123 3.88 -6.50 -7.38
N LEU A 124 2.91 -5.61 -7.63
CA LEU A 124 1.50 -6.01 -7.84
C LEU A 124 1.23 -6.61 -9.22
N GLY A 125 2.08 -6.29 -10.19
CA GLY A 125 1.99 -6.72 -11.58
C GLY A 125 2.84 -7.95 -11.90
N SER A 126 3.60 -8.49 -10.94
CA SER A 126 4.44 -9.66 -11.19
C SER A 126 3.58 -10.92 -11.43
N PRO A 127 4.06 -11.88 -12.24
CA PRO A 127 3.31 -13.11 -12.53
C PRO A 127 3.00 -13.95 -11.28
N ASP A 128 3.84 -13.86 -10.26
CA ASP A 128 3.74 -14.57 -8.97
C ASP A 128 3.01 -13.77 -7.88
N ALA A 129 2.64 -12.51 -8.14
CA ALA A 129 1.96 -11.66 -7.18
C ALA A 129 0.63 -12.28 -6.74
N LEU A 130 -0.24 -12.65 -7.68
CA LEU A 130 -1.59 -13.12 -7.36
C LEU A 130 -1.59 -14.40 -6.50
N PRO A 131 -0.80 -15.46 -6.80
CA PRO A 131 -0.66 -16.60 -5.90
C PRO A 131 -0.18 -16.24 -4.49
N LYS A 132 0.84 -15.37 -4.36
CA LYS A 132 1.35 -14.93 -3.05
C LYS A 132 0.30 -14.14 -2.26
N LEU A 133 -0.41 -13.23 -2.93
CA LEU A 133 -1.46 -12.41 -2.34
C LEU A 133 -2.66 -13.26 -1.90
N LYS A 134 -2.99 -14.32 -2.65
CA LYS A 134 -4.04 -15.26 -2.29
C LYS A 134 -3.68 -16.03 -1.01
N LEU A 135 -2.47 -16.57 -0.93
CA LEU A 135 -2.01 -17.28 0.27
C LEU A 135 -1.93 -16.34 1.49
N ALA A 136 -1.45 -15.11 1.31
CA ALA A 136 -1.47 -14.10 2.36
C ALA A 136 -2.90 -13.79 2.84
N SER A 137 -3.86 -13.66 1.91
CA SER A 137 -5.27 -13.44 2.22
C SER A 137 -5.88 -14.57 3.03
N GLU A 138 -5.54 -15.82 2.73
CA GLU A 138 -5.96 -17.00 3.50
C GLU A 138 -5.50 -16.95 4.95
N MET A 139 -4.29 -16.43 5.21
CA MET A 139 -3.77 -16.23 6.56
C MET A 139 -4.51 -15.12 7.33
N MET A 140 -5.10 -14.14 6.62
CA MET A 140 -5.78 -12.97 7.19
C MET A 140 -7.29 -13.17 7.42
N GLN A 141 -7.84 -14.34 7.07
CA GLN A 141 -9.29 -14.58 7.11
C GLN A 141 -9.92 -14.31 8.49
N ASN A 142 -11.18 -13.87 8.45
CA ASN A 142 -12.08 -13.62 9.60
C ASN A 142 -11.85 -12.31 10.37
N GLY A 143 -11.03 -11.40 9.86
CA GLY A 143 -10.88 -10.06 10.47
C GLY A 143 -10.23 -10.06 11.85
N ARG A 144 -9.76 -11.22 12.33
CA ARG A 144 -9.07 -11.36 13.61
C ARG A 144 -7.75 -10.59 13.61
N GLN A 145 -7.22 -10.35 14.80
CA GLN A 145 -5.87 -9.82 14.96
C GLN A 145 -4.85 -10.89 14.52
N LEU A 146 -3.85 -10.47 13.75
CA LEU A 146 -2.73 -11.31 13.33
C LEU A 146 -1.72 -11.42 14.48
N SER A 147 -1.10 -12.59 14.63
CA SER A 147 0.06 -12.78 15.51
C SER A 147 1.35 -12.30 14.82
N SER A 148 2.39 -12.05 15.60
CA SER A 148 3.72 -11.65 15.08
C SER A 148 4.28 -12.70 14.12
N GLY A 149 4.13 -14.00 14.43
CA GLY A 149 4.58 -15.09 13.55
C GLY A 149 3.83 -15.16 12.21
N GLU A 150 2.54 -14.78 12.18
CA GLU A 150 1.78 -14.67 10.94
C GLU A 150 2.22 -13.47 10.11
N LEU A 151 2.51 -12.34 10.76
CA LEU A 151 3.06 -11.15 10.10
C LEU A 151 4.43 -11.45 9.48
N GLU A 152 5.30 -12.18 10.19
CA GLU A 152 6.60 -12.63 9.68
C GLU A 152 6.44 -13.59 8.49
N SER A 153 5.52 -14.55 8.60
CA SER A 153 5.25 -15.51 7.52
C SER A 153 4.72 -14.81 6.26
N ILE A 154 3.79 -13.86 6.41
CA ILE A 154 3.30 -13.04 5.30
C ILE A 154 4.44 -12.17 4.74
N SER A 155 5.24 -11.54 5.59
CA SER A 155 6.39 -10.73 5.16
C SER A 155 7.38 -11.55 4.34
N MET A 156 7.71 -12.77 4.77
CA MET A 156 8.57 -13.70 4.02
C MET A 156 7.99 -14.09 2.67
N LEU A 157 6.68 -14.33 2.61
CA LEU A 157 5.97 -14.69 1.39
C LEU A 157 6.00 -13.56 0.34
N LEU A 158 5.90 -12.31 0.81
CA LEU A 158 5.85 -11.11 -0.04
C LEU A 158 7.21 -10.65 -0.56
N ARG A 159 8.32 -11.31 -0.18
CA ARG A 159 9.65 -10.90 -0.61
C ARG A 159 9.79 -11.00 -2.14
N PRO A 160 10.41 -9.98 -2.79
CA PRO A 160 10.75 -10.06 -4.20
C PRO A 160 11.72 -11.21 -4.46
N VAL A 161 11.50 -11.96 -5.54
CA VAL A 161 12.49 -12.94 -6.03
C VAL A 161 13.47 -12.19 -6.93
N GLY A 162 14.42 -11.44 -6.34
CA GLY A 162 15.45 -10.72 -7.10
C GLY A 162 16.02 -9.49 -6.40
N ASN A 163 17.35 -9.38 -6.40
CA ASN A 163 18.10 -8.22 -5.92
C ASN A 163 17.96 -7.03 -6.89
N SER A 164 16.96 -6.18 -6.73
CA SER A 164 16.82 -4.99 -7.59
C SER A 164 16.74 -3.64 -6.86
N PHE A 165 16.52 -3.64 -5.54
CA PHE A 165 16.43 -2.38 -4.80
C PHE A 165 17.80 -1.99 -4.24
N GLN A 166 18.72 -1.62 -5.13
CA GLN A 166 19.83 -0.76 -4.70
C GLN A 166 19.22 0.54 -4.17
N GLN A 167 19.62 0.89 -2.95
CA GLN A 167 19.20 2.06 -2.19
C GLN A 167 19.18 3.31 -3.09
N GLN A 168 18.00 3.73 -3.51
CA GLN A 168 17.83 5.03 -4.12
C GLN A 168 17.82 6.05 -2.97
N GLU A 169 18.77 6.99 -3.00
CA GLU A 169 18.83 8.07 -2.02
C GLU A 169 17.46 8.75 -1.90
N PRO A 170 17.04 9.11 -0.67
CA PRO A 170 15.78 9.81 -0.48
C PRO A 170 15.77 11.08 -1.35
N PRO A 171 14.65 11.40 -2.03
CA PRO A 171 14.56 12.60 -2.83
C PRO A 171 14.83 13.82 -1.95
N ALA A 172 15.61 14.78 -2.48
CA ALA A 172 15.96 16.00 -1.80
C ALA A 172 14.71 16.68 -1.21
N PRO A 173 14.79 17.22 0.02
CA PRO A 173 13.64 17.87 0.65
C PRO A 173 13.10 18.96 -0.28
N LEU A 174 11.79 18.89 -0.56
CA LEU A 174 11.08 19.90 -1.33
C LEU A 174 11.26 21.24 -0.62
N MET A 175 12.06 22.11 -1.23
CA MET A 175 12.17 23.52 -0.84
C MET A 175 10.79 24.15 -1.00
N ILE A 176 10.06 24.26 0.11
CA ILE A 176 8.83 25.03 0.18
C ILE A 176 9.24 26.48 -0.08
N LYS A 177 9.01 26.98 -1.31
CA LYS A 177 9.09 28.40 -1.58
C LYS A 177 8.06 29.08 -0.69
N LYS A 178 8.55 29.86 0.29
CA LYS A 178 7.72 30.82 1.00
C LYS A 178 7.16 31.78 -0.05
N TRP A 179 5.85 31.83 -0.15
CA TRP A 179 5.18 32.89 -0.88
C TRP A 179 5.35 34.17 -0.05
N HIS A 180 6.00 35.17 -0.66
CA HIS A 180 6.04 36.55 -0.16
C HIS A 180 4.81 37.30 -0.64
#